data_AF-A0A0F9GEZ6-F1
#
_entry.id   AF-A0A0F9GEZ6-F1
#
_cell.length_a   1.000
_cell.length_b   1.000
_cell.length_c   1.000
_cell.angle_alpha   90.00
_cell.angle_beta   90.00
_cell.angle_gamma   90.00
#
_symmetry.space_group_name_H-M   'P 1'
#
loop_
_entity.id
_entity.type
_entity.pdbx_description
1 polymer ?
#
loop_
_entity_poly.entity_id
_entity_poly.type
_entity_poly.pdbx_seq_one_letter_code
_entity_poly.pdbx_strand_id
1 'polypeptide(L)'
;MAKVYWHADGGNWSDHATHWFNATDGGGGGHGAAPGTDDNAIFDANSFDNVSQTVTIDATATCLAMTWTGATNTPTITQAADLEISGSLTTIAAMVWTSTAFSIYFEGTGNVTTNGLTIGCRIYVDNTATNITLIDALNITGKQLGISRGTIDTNDQTVTCATFATTGAGTRTLDLGASTINCTTWTLSGSNLTLTEGTSTIKVTGTGAFTGGGETYNNVELNGTAHTISGSNTFRKLSFGCCPDYNLHRYNYSDFHYTSIHRVVRQSKNSSRDINSRLDNN
;
A
#
# COMPACT_ATOMS: atom_id res chain seq x y z
N MET A 1 -1.28 23.31 -16.45
CA MET A 1 -1.61 21.87 -16.47
C MET A 1 -2.57 21.64 -17.62
N ALA A 2 -2.13 20.92 -18.65
CA ALA A 2 -3.00 20.59 -19.77
C ALA A 2 -3.86 19.36 -19.44
N LYS A 3 -4.90 19.13 -20.23
CA LYS A 3 -5.69 17.89 -20.21
C LYS A 3 -5.47 17.19 -21.53
N VAL A 4 -5.11 15.92 -21.47
CA VAL A 4 -4.86 15.08 -22.64
C VAL A 4 -5.79 13.88 -22.53
N TYR A 5 -6.54 13.61 -23.61
CA TYR A 5 -7.68 12.70 -23.62
C TYR A 5 -7.32 11.46 -24.44
N TRP A 6 -7.57 10.27 -23.87
CA TRP A 6 -7.56 9.04 -24.65
C TRP A 6 -8.83 8.97 -25.49
N HIS A 7 -8.77 8.55 -26.76
CA HIS A 7 -9.91 8.66 -27.66
C HIS A 7 -10.18 7.40 -28.52
N ALA A 8 -11.43 6.93 -28.45
CA ALA A 8 -12.11 5.98 -29.34
C ALA A 8 -11.38 4.66 -29.68
N ASP A 9 -10.43 4.19 -28.87
CA ASP A 9 -9.73 2.94 -29.15
C ASP A 9 -9.06 2.30 -27.92
N GLY A 10 -8.35 1.19 -28.16
CA GLY A 10 -7.32 0.68 -27.27
C GLY A 10 -5.97 0.68 -27.99
N GLY A 11 -4.88 0.57 -27.24
CA GLY A 11 -3.54 0.67 -27.83
C GLY A 11 -2.45 0.92 -26.80
N ASN A 12 -1.31 1.41 -27.28
CA ASN A 12 -0.14 1.67 -26.48
C ASN A 12 -0.16 3.10 -25.95
N TRP A 13 0.13 3.28 -24.66
CA TRP A 13 0.21 4.59 -24.02
C TRP A 13 1.20 5.51 -24.75
N SER A 14 2.30 4.97 -25.25
CA SER A 14 3.34 5.71 -25.94
C SER A 14 2.95 6.19 -27.35
N ASP A 15 1.92 5.59 -28.00
CA ASP A 15 1.48 5.98 -29.36
C ASP A 15 0.54 7.20 -29.31
N HIS A 16 1.13 8.31 -28.90
CA HIS A 16 0.41 9.54 -28.63
C HIS A 16 -0.18 10.24 -29.83
N ALA A 17 0.34 9.96 -31.03
CA ALA A 17 -0.15 10.58 -32.26
C ALA A 17 -1.51 10.01 -32.69
N THR A 18 -1.89 8.83 -32.17
CA THR A 18 -3.11 8.12 -32.56
C THR A 18 -4.10 7.98 -31.40
N HIS A 19 -3.63 7.94 -30.14
CA HIS A 19 -4.49 7.68 -28.98
C HIS A 19 -4.73 8.88 -28.07
N TRP A 20 -3.80 9.84 -28.01
CA TRP A 20 -3.87 10.99 -27.10
C TRP A 20 -4.25 12.25 -27.85
N PHE A 21 -5.20 13.04 -27.33
CA PHE A 21 -5.73 14.23 -27.99
C PHE A 21 -5.89 15.41 -27.03
N ASN A 22 -5.93 16.63 -27.55
CA ASN A 22 -6.21 17.84 -26.77
C ASN A 22 -7.71 18.09 -26.54
N ALA A 23 -8.57 17.30 -27.18
CA ALA A 23 -10.02 17.37 -27.08
C ALA A 23 -10.62 15.98 -26.90
N THR A 24 -11.70 15.89 -26.12
CA THR A 24 -12.41 14.64 -25.80
C THR A 24 -12.94 13.91 -27.05
N ASP A 25 -13.30 14.64 -28.09
CA ASP A 25 -13.86 14.13 -29.34
C ASP A 25 -12.80 13.75 -30.39
N GLY A 26 -11.51 13.75 -30.01
CA GLY A 26 -10.40 13.50 -30.94
C GLY A 26 -10.12 14.66 -31.89
N GLY A 27 -10.76 15.81 -31.71
CA GLY A 27 -10.57 16.99 -32.54
C GLY A 27 -9.17 17.58 -32.44
N GLY A 28 -8.67 18.14 -33.56
CA GLY A 28 -7.36 18.82 -33.61
C GLY A 28 -6.16 17.94 -33.90
N GLY A 29 -6.37 16.63 -34.11
CA GLY A 29 -5.30 15.65 -34.36
C GLY A 29 -4.62 15.17 -33.08
N GLY A 30 -3.78 14.14 -33.22
CA GLY A 30 -3.07 13.54 -32.09
C GLY A 30 -2.16 14.53 -31.36
N HIS A 31 -1.97 14.29 -30.07
CA HIS A 31 -1.13 15.10 -29.20
C HIS A 31 0.35 14.93 -29.58
N GLY A 32 1.15 15.96 -29.30
CA GLY A 32 2.57 15.97 -29.68
C GLY A 32 3.45 15.03 -28.87
N ALA A 33 2.96 14.52 -27.73
CA ALA A 33 3.66 13.58 -26.85
C ALA A 33 2.63 12.78 -26.02
N ALA A 34 3.04 11.67 -25.39
CA ALA A 34 2.22 11.07 -24.35
C ALA A 34 2.13 12.02 -23.13
N PRO A 35 1.13 11.87 -22.23
CA PRO A 35 1.03 12.71 -21.05
C PRO A 35 2.35 12.75 -20.24
N GLY A 36 2.74 13.96 -19.83
CA GLY A 36 3.88 14.21 -18.96
C GLY A 36 3.48 14.48 -17.51
N THR A 37 4.45 14.72 -16.64
CA THR A 37 4.25 15.02 -15.20
C THR A 37 3.40 16.27 -14.92
N ASP A 38 3.16 17.12 -15.92
CA ASP A 38 2.34 18.35 -15.83
C ASP A 38 0.95 18.21 -16.50
N ASP A 39 0.64 17.03 -17.05
CA ASP A 39 -0.56 16.76 -17.83
C ASP A 39 -1.54 15.86 -17.09
N ASN A 40 -2.82 16.19 -17.18
CA ASN A 40 -3.88 15.31 -16.70
C ASN A 40 -4.25 14.32 -17.82
N ALA A 41 -4.02 13.04 -17.59
CA ALA A 41 -4.47 11.95 -18.46
C ALA A 41 -5.95 11.65 -18.18
N ILE A 42 -6.80 11.88 -19.17
CA ILE A 42 -8.26 11.78 -19.06
C ILE A 42 -8.75 10.59 -19.88
N PHE A 43 -9.46 9.69 -19.22
CA PHE A 43 -10.30 8.68 -19.84
C PHE A 43 -11.76 9.00 -19.51
N ASP A 44 -12.54 9.34 -20.53
CA ASP A 44 -13.93 9.76 -20.41
C ASP A 44 -14.86 8.95 -21.34
N ALA A 45 -16.11 9.40 -21.49
CA ALA A 45 -17.14 8.69 -22.25
C ALA A 45 -16.77 8.45 -23.72
N ASN A 46 -15.86 9.24 -24.30
CA ASN A 46 -15.41 9.12 -25.68
C ASN A 46 -14.10 8.33 -25.81
N SER A 47 -13.53 7.83 -24.71
CA SER A 47 -12.24 7.13 -24.76
C SER A 47 -12.29 5.75 -25.40
N PHE A 48 -13.45 5.09 -25.40
CA PHE A 48 -13.58 3.73 -25.90
C PHE A 48 -14.84 3.61 -26.73
N ASP A 49 -14.71 3.10 -27.96
CA ASP A 49 -15.83 2.87 -28.88
C ASP A 49 -16.34 1.42 -28.84
N ASN A 50 -15.56 0.51 -28.25
CA ASN A 50 -15.86 -0.90 -28.12
C ASN A 50 -15.64 -1.42 -26.70
N VAL A 51 -16.38 -2.47 -26.34
CA VAL A 51 -16.25 -3.14 -25.03
C VAL A 51 -14.86 -3.77 -24.85
N SER A 52 -14.32 -3.67 -23.64
CA SER A 52 -13.10 -4.33 -23.20
C SER A 52 -11.83 -3.94 -23.98
N GLN A 53 -11.80 -2.74 -24.57
CA GLN A 53 -10.57 -2.20 -25.15
C GLN A 53 -9.50 -2.01 -24.08
N THR A 54 -8.24 -2.18 -24.48
CA THR A 54 -7.10 -2.22 -23.57
C THR A 54 -6.13 -1.08 -23.84
N VAL A 55 -5.80 -0.33 -22.80
CA VAL A 55 -4.70 0.63 -22.76
C VAL A 55 -3.48 -0.08 -22.18
N THR A 56 -2.38 -0.09 -22.91
CA THR A 56 -1.14 -0.75 -22.50
C THR A 56 -0.10 0.30 -22.12
N ILE A 57 0.34 0.31 -20.87
CA ILE A 57 1.55 1.04 -20.46
C ILE A 57 2.76 0.26 -20.98
N ASP A 58 3.17 0.54 -22.22
CA ASP A 58 4.19 -0.20 -22.98
C ASP A 58 5.63 0.30 -22.75
N ALA A 59 5.76 1.52 -22.26
CA ALA A 59 6.98 2.12 -21.73
C ALA A 59 6.63 2.91 -20.46
N THR A 60 7.62 3.30 -19.65
CA THR A 60 7.37 4.06 -18.42
C THR A 60 6.51 5.28 -18.75
N ALA A 61 5.31 5.31 -18.18
CA ALA A 61 4.33 6.36 -18.39
C ALA A 61 4.34 7.33 -17.21
N THR A 62 4.09 8.59 -17.50
CA THR A 62 3.98 9.64 -16.48
C THR A 62 2.66 10.37 -16.62
N CYS A 63 2.11 10.90 -15.54
CA CYS A 63 1.09 11.94 -15.60
C CYS A 63 1.09 12.80 -14.34
N LEU A 64 0.49 13.99 -14.40
CA LEU A 64 0.13 14.74 -13.20
C LEU A 64 -1.01 14.03 -12.47
N ALA A 65 -2.09 13.75 -13.18
CA ALA A 65 -3.24 13.06 -12.63
C ALA A 65 -3.81 12.11 -13.69
N MET A 66 -4.43 11.03 -13.23
CA MET A 66 -5.13 10.08 -14.08
C MET A 66 -6.58 9.98 -13.60
N THR A 67 -7.53 10.25 -14.49
CA THR A 67 -8.96 10.07 -14.18
C THR A 67 -9.65 9.23 -15.24
N TRP A 68 -10.47 8.30 -14.76
CA TRP A 68 -11.35 7.44 -15.56
C TRP A 68 -12.82 7.83 -15.45
N THR A 69 -13.09 9.03 -14.91
CA THR A 69 -14.45 9.47 -14.63
C THR A 69 -15.25 9.60 -15.92
N GLY A 70 -16.34 8.85 -16.01
CA GLY A 70 -17.23 8.83 -17.17
C GLY A 70 -16.81 7.86 -18.28
N ALA A 71 -15.65 7.19 -18.16
CA ALA A 71 -15.28 6.14 -19.10
C ALA A 71 -16.35 5.03 -19.14
N THR A 72 -16.67 4.58 -20.34
CA THR A 72 -17.68 3.55 -20.61
C THR A 72 -17.00 2.31 -21.19
N ASN A 73 -17.77 1.26 -21.51
CA ASN A 73 -17.30 0.07 -22.22
C ASN A 73 -16.31 -0.84 -21.47
N THR A 74 -16.24 -0.75 -20.14
CA THR A 74 -15.46 -1.68 -19.29
C THR A 74 -13.99 -1.81 -19.74
N PRO A 75 -13.25 -0.71 -19.85
CA PRO A 75 -11.91 -0.73 -20.42
C PRO A 75 -10.93 -1.43 -19.49
N THR A 76 -9.83 -1.91 -20.06
CA THR A 76 -8.71 -2.49 -19.32
C THR A 76 -7.51 -1.57 -19.41
N ILE A 77 -6.83 -1.32 -18.29
CA ILE A 77 -5.44 -0.86 -18.29
C ILE A 77 -4.52 -2.01 -17.88
N THR A 78 -3.48 -2.23 -18.66
CA THR A 78 -2.44 -3.23 -18.38
C THR A 78 -1.06 -2.59 -18.38
N GLN A 79 -0.16 -3.12 -17.56
CA GLN A 79 1.19 -2.60 -17.41
C GLN A 79 2.23 -3.58 -17.93
N ALA A 80 3.01 -3.13 -18.92
CA ALA A 80 4.28 -3.72 -19.37
C ALA A 80 5.49 -2.84 -18.98
N ALA A 81 5.24 -1.73 -18.29
CA ALA A 81 6.20 -0.83 -17.67
C ALA A 81 5.56 -0.10 -16.48
N ASP A 82 6.36 0.66 -15.73
CA ASP A 82 5.90 1.40 -14.56
C ASP A 82 5.06 2.63 -14.94
N LEU A 83 4.17 3.04 -14.03
CA LEU A 83 3.37 4.26 -14.15
C LEU A 83 3.73 5.21 -13.00
N GLU A 84 4.12 6.43 -13.32
CA GLU A 84 4.46 7.48 -12.35
C GLU A 84 3.38 8.55 -12.33
N ILE A 85 2.80 8.82 -11.16
CA ILE A 85 1.71 9.78 -10.99
C ILE A 85 2.19 10.87 -10.01
N SER A 86 2.28 12.11 -10.49
CA SER A 86 2.74 13.25 -9.68
C SER A 86 1.64 13.89 -8.82
N GLY A 87 0.43 13.34 -8.87
CA GLY A 87 -0.77 13.87 -8.23
C GLY A 87 -1.82 12.80 -8.02
N SER A 88 -3.06 13.06 -8.44
CA SER A 88 -4.22 12.22 -8.07
C SER A 88 -4.52 11.09 -9.05
N LEU A 89 -5.01 9.97 -8.52
CA LEU A 89 -5.58 8.86 -9.27
C LEU A 89 -7.07 8.73 -8.95
N THR A 90 -7.92 8.71 -9.98
CA THR A 90 -9.36 8.43 -9.85
C THR A 90 -9.76 7.37 -10.87
N THR A 91 -10.12 6.18 -10.39
CA THR A 91 -10.59 5.08 -11.25
C THR A 91 -12.11 4.97 -11.25
N ILE A 92 -12.68 3.99 -11.95
CA ILE A 92 -14.11 3.64 -11.88
C ILE A 92 -14.27 2.16 -11.53
N ALA A 93 -15.36 1.78 -10.88
CA ALA A 93 -15.62 0.36 -10.55
C ALA A 93 -15.69 -0.54 -11.79
N ALA A 94 -16.12 0.01 -12.93
CA ALA A 94 -16.42 -0.75 -14.14
C ALA A 94 -15.20 -1.04 -15.02
N MET A 95 -14.00 -0.53 -14.71
CA MET A 95 -12.79 -0.84 -15.48
C MET A 95 -12.06 -2.06 -14.90
N VAL A 96 -11.02 -2.50 -15.60
CA VAL A 96 -10.10 -3.55 -15.14
C VAL A 96 -8.68 -2.99 -15.08
N TRP A 97 -7.97 -3.22 -13.99
CA TRP A 97 -6.54 -2.87 -13.86
C TRP A 97 -5.73 -4.13 -13.61
N THR A 98 -4.78 -4.43 -14.48
CA THR A 98 -3.90 -5.61 -14.33
C THR A 98 -2.42 -5.27 -14.47
N SER A 99 -1.60 -5.92 -13.64
CA SER A 99 -0.14 -5.91 -13.76
C SER A 99 0.44 -7.18 -13.15
N THR A 100 1.46 -7.75 -13.80
CA THR A 100 2.17 -8.93 -13.31
C THR A 100 3.46 -8.54 -12.57
N ALA A 101 4.20 -7.55 -13.07
CA ALA A 101 5.53 -7.20 -12.58
C ALA A 101 5.70 -5.72 -12.23
N PHE A 102 4.87 -4.82 -12.77
CA PHE A 102 5.07 -3.38 -12.72
C PHE A 102 4.20 -2.70 -11.68
N SER A 103 4.56 -1.46 -11.37
CA SER A 103 4.02 -0.73 -10.23
C SER A 103 3.48 0.65 -10.63
N ILE A 104 2.68 1.23 -9.74
CA ILE A 104 2.41 2.65 -9.72
C ILE A 104 3.37 3.28 -8.71
N TYR A 105 4.07 4.34 -9.11
CA TYR A 105 4.85 5.20 -8.23
C TYR A 105 4.15 6.54 -8.10
N PHE A 106 3.90 6.97 -6.87
CA PHE A 106 3.45 8.32 -6.60
C PHE A 106 4.66 9.22 -6.34
N GLU A 107 4.77 10.26 -7.16
CA GLU A 107 5.92 11.17 -7.21
C GLU A 107 5.58 12.60 -6.76
N GLY A 108 4.33 12.83 -6.33
CA GLY A 108 3.90 14.10 -5.77
C GLY A 108 2.67 13.99 -4.88
N THR A 109 2.07 15.11 -4.53
CA THR A 109 0.96 15.15 -3.59
C THR A 109 -0.38 14.98 -4.30
N GLY A 110 -1.21 14.03 -3.86
CA GLY A 110 -2.48 13.76 -4.51
C GLY A 110 -3.39 12.81 -3.75
N ASN A 111 -4.59 12.65 -4.29
CA ASN A 111 -5.63 11.79 -3.74
C ASN A 111 -5.72 10.48 -4.53
N VAL A 112 -6.00 9.38 -3.84
CA VAL A 112 -6.32 8.10 -4.47
C VAL A 112 -7.78 7.77 -4.23
N THR A 113 -8.55 7.66 -5.32
CA THR A 113 -9.97 7.30 -5.32
C THR A 113 -10.17 6.12 -6.24
N THR A 114 -10.47 4.96 -5.68
CA THR A 114 -10.59 3.71 -6.43
C THR A 114 -12.00 3.48 -6.97
N ASN A 115 -13.00 4.15 -6.40
CA ASN A 115 -14.42 3.92 -6.64
C ASN A 115 -14.78 2.42 -6.55
N GLY A 116 -14.16 1.68 -5.62
CA GLY A 116 -14.40 0.25 -5.40
C GLY A 116 -13.65 -0.70 -6.34
N LEU A 117 -12.81 -0.18 -7.24
CA LEU A 117 -11.95 -0.99 -8.11
C LEU A 117 -10.89 -1.73 -7.29
N THR A 118 -10.63 -3.00 -7.64
CA THR A 118 -9.40 -3.67 -7.21
C THR A 118 -8.28 -3.34 -8.18
N ILE A 119 -7.24 -2.66 -7.71
CA ILE A 119 -6.08 -2.30 -8.52
C ILE A 119 -5.10 -3.48 -8.55
N GLY A 120 -4.93 -4.08 -9.72
CA GLY A 120 -4.13 -5.29 -9.92
C GLY A 120 -2.62 -5.07 -9.99
N CYS A 121 -2.05 -4.05 -9.34
CA CYS A 121 -0.63 -3.73 -9.37
C CYS A 121 -0.07 -3.35 -7.98
N ARG A 122 1.25 -3.23 -7.86
CA ARG A 122 1.89 -2.71 -6.64
C ARG A 122 1.80 -1.19 -6.65
N ILE A 123 1.74 -0.59 -5.47
CA ILE A 123 1.76 0.86 -5.29
C ILE A 123 2.93 1.23 -4.39
N TYR A 124 3.71 2.23 -4.81
CA TYR A 124 4.84 2.75 -4.06
C TYR A 124 4.76 4.28 -3.90
N VAL A 125 5.22 4.74 -2.75
CA VAL A 125 5.59 6.13 -2.48
C VAL A 125 7.11 6.14 -2.29
N ASP A 126 7.82 6.72 -3.26
CA ASP A 126 9.29 6.75 -3.28
C ASP A 126 9.86 8.15 -3.54
N ASN A 127 9.18 9.19 -3.07
CA ASN A 127 9.72 10.55 -3.12
C ASN A 127 9.34 11.33 -1.87
N THR A 128 10.32 12.08 -1.33
CA THR A 128 10.20 12.71 -0.01
C THR A 128 9.11 13.79 0.03
N ALA A 129 8.83 14.42 -1.13
CA ALA A 129 7.78 15.42 -1.27
C ALA A 129 6.41 14.83 -1.66
N THR A 130 6.31 13.49 -1.77
CA THR A 130 5.05 12.80 -2.07
C THR A 130 4.21 12.67 -0.81
N ASN A 131 2.94 13.03 -0.91
CA ASN A 131 1.92 12.73 0.10
C ASN A 131 0.66 12.23 -0.61
N ILE A 132 0.28 10.98 -0.35
CA ILE A 132 -0.98 10.45 -0.86
C ILE A 132 -2.00 10.30 0.26
N THR A 133 -3.22 10.77 0.00
CA THR A 133 -4.38 10.59 0.87
C THR A 133 -5.37 9.66 0.20
N LEU A 134 -5.80 8.61 0.91
CA LEU A 134 -6.86 7.72 0.44
C LEU A 134 -8.23 8.38 0.64
N ILE A 135 -9.06 8.40 -0.40
CA ILE A 135 -10.41 8.98 -0.32
C ILE A 135 -11.47 7.89 -0.10
N ASP A 136 -11.19 6.67 -0.55
CA ASP A 136 -12.02 5.50 -0.35
C ASP A 136 -11.16 4.26 -0.04
N ALA A 137 -11.82 3.11 0.15
CA ALA A 137 -11.15 1.86 0.47
C ALA A 137 -10.20 1.43 -0.67
N LEU A 138 -8.91 1.28 -0.37
CA LEU A 138 -7.92 0.78 -1.31
C LEU A 138 -7.86 -0.75 -1.28
N ASN A 139 -8.07 -1.38 -2.43
CA ASN A 139 -7.89 -2.83 -2.60
C ASN A 139 -6.84 -3.14 -3.67
N ILE A 140 -5.69 -3.65 -3.23
CA ILE A 140 -4.61 -4.18 -4.06
C ILE A 140 -4.28 -5.62 -3.64
N THR A 141 -5.32 -6.43 -3.40
CA THR A 141 -5.17 -7.82 -2.92
C THR A 141 -4.12 -8.58 -3.74
N GLY A 142 -3.23 -9.29 -3.03
CA GLY A 142 -2.13 -10.03 -3.68
C GLY A 142 -0.94 -9.16 -4.10
N LYS A 143 -0.95 -7.85 -3.82
CA LYS A 143 0.09 -6.88 -4.17
C LYS A 143 0.63 -6.14 -2.94
N GLN A 144 1.69 -5.38 -3.14
CA GLN A 144 2.37 -4.63 -2.10
C GLN A 144 1.95 -3.15 -2.14
N LEU A 145 1.69 -2.59 -0.96
CA LEU A 145 1.70 -1.15 -0.72
C LEU A 145 3.03 -0.83 -0.01
N GLY A 146 3.87 -0.01 -0.65
CA GLY A 146 5.24 0.26 -0.22
C GLY A 146 5.51 1.73 0.02
N ILE A 147 6.30 2.04 1.06
CA ILE A 147 6.79 3.39 1.34
C ILE A 147 8.30 3.34 1.58
N SER A 148 9.08 3.99 0.72
CA SER A 148 10.52 4.18 0.89
C SER A 148 10.90 5.64 1.14
N ARG A 149 10.06 6.58 0.69
CA ARG A 149 10.12 8.02 0.99
C ARG A 149 8.71 8.61 0.93
N GLY A 150 8.43 9.69 1.66
CA GLY A 150 7.15 10.41 1.58
C GLY A 150 6.08 9.90 2.57
N THR A 151 4.83 10.25 2.31
CA THR A 151 3.69 10.04 3.22
C THR A 151 2.57 9.21 2.58
N ILE A 152 2.03 8.27 3.34
CA ILE A 152 0.69 7.72 3.12
C ILE A 152 -0.20 8.11 4.29
N ASP A 153 -1.30 8.79 3.99
CA ASP A 153 -2.43 9.02 4.89
C ASP A 153 -3.59 8.13 4.46
N THR A 154 -3.94 7.16 5.31
CA THR A 154 -5.05 6.24 5.01
C THR A 154 -6.42 6.86 5.24
N ASN A 155 -6.50 8.02 5.93
CA ASN A 155 -7.69 8.85 6.07
C ASN A 155 -8.95 8.03 6.41
N ASP A 156 -8.82 7.21 7.45
CA ASP A 156 -9.85 6.32 8.00
C ASP A 156 -10.33 5.20 7.05
N GLN A 157 -9.76 5.09 5.85
CA GLN A 157 -10.18 4.12 4.84
C GLN A 157 -9.64 2.72 5.12
N THR A 158 -10.35 1.71 4.65
CA THR A 158 -9.87 0.33 4.68
C THR A 158 -8.79 0.13 3.62
N VAL A 159 -7.68 -0.52 3.98
CA VAL A 159 -6.63 -0.92 3.04
C VAL A 159 -6.54 -2.44 3.00
N THR A 160 -6.56 -3.03 1.81
CA THR A 160 -6.37 -4.47 1.61
C THR A 160 -5.21 -4.72 0.66
N CYS A 161 -4.18 -5.42 1.14
CA CYS A 161 -2.98 -5.75 0.36
C CYS A 161 -2.43 -7.13 0.77
N ALA A 162 -1.47 -7.67 0.02
CA ALA A 162 -0.70 -8.81 0.50
C ALA A 162 0.37 -8.35 1.49
N THR A 163 1.14 -7.33 1.12
CA THR A 163 2.22 -6.80 1.94
C THR A 163 2.04 -5.32 2.14
N PHE A 164 2.03 -4.88 3.39
CA PHE A 164 2.26 -3.48 3.74
C PHE A 164 3.71 -3.35 4.19
N ALA A 165 4.50 -2.55 3.47
CA ALA A 165 5.93 -2.44 3.74
C ALA A 165 6.42 -0.99 3.80
N THR A 166 7.27 -0.71 4.77
CA THR A 166 8.18 0.43 4.72
C THR A 166 9.61 -0.02 4.95
N THR A 167 10.49 0.37 4.04
CA THR A 167 11.89 -0.06 4.00
C THR A 167 12.80 1.12 3.64
N GLY A 168 14.11 0.97 3.85
CA GLY A 168 15.09 2.03 3.53
C GLY A 168 15.30 3.07 4.64
N ALA A 169 15.96 4.16 4.28
CA ALA A 169 16.39 5.21 5.20
C ALA A 169 15.83 6.61 4.86
N GLY A 170 14.95 6.71 3.87
CA GLY A 170 14.26 7.95 3.56
C GLY A 170 13.32 8.38 4.68
N THR A 171 12.97 9.67 4.72
CA THR A 171 11.90 10.16 5.60
C THR A 171 10.58 9.59 5.11
N ARG A 172 9.91 8.85 6.00
CA ARG A 172 8.70 8.08 5.70
C ARG A 172 7.67 8.39 6.77
N THR A 173 6.45 8.69 6.35
CA THR A 173 5.34 8.95 7.26
C THR A 173 4.17 8.05 6.92
N LEU A 174 3.59 7.44 7.95
CA LEU A 174 2.38 6.64 7.84
C LEU A 174 1.36 7.15 8.84
N ASP A 175 0.29 7.76 8.36
CA ASP A 175 -0.87 8.12 9.18
C ASP A 175 -1.99 7.10 8.94
N LEU A 176 -2.41 6.44 10.01
CA LEU A 176 -3.39 5.35 9.94
C LEU A 176 -4.81 5.78 10.33
N GLY A 177 -5.02 6.97 10.91
CA GLY A 177 -6.34 7.40 11.40
C GLY A 177 -7.11 6.30 12.15
N ALA A 178 -8.38 6.11 11.78
CA ALA A 178 -9.26 5.03 12.23
C ALA A 178 -9.32 3.83 11.27
N SER A 179 -8.34 3.69 10.36
CA SER A 179 -8.35 2.70 9.29
C SER A 179 -8.30 1.25 9.78
N THR A 180 -8.85 0.36 8.95
CA THR A 180 -8.59 -1.08 9.05
C THR A 180 -7.62 -1.50 7.95
N ILE A 181 -6.47 -2.06 8.33
CA ILE A 181 -5.47 -2.58 7.39
C ILE A 181 -5.54 -4.10 7.37
N ASN A 182 -5.93 -4.68 6.25
CA ASN A 182 -5.94 -6.13 6.02
C ASN A 182 -4.71 -6.50 5.18
N CYS A 183 -3.77 -7.22 5.77
CA CYS A 183 -2.59 -7.67 5.06
C CYS A 183 -2.20 -9.10 5.41
N THR A 184 -1.45 -9.75 4.51
CA THR A 184 -0.79 -11.02 4.83
C THR A 184 0.49 -10.76 5.61
N THR A 185 1.22 -9.70 5.25
CA THR A 185 2.51 -9.34 5.87
C THR A 185 2.56 -7.86 6.21
N TRP A 186 3.02 -7.57 7.42
CA TRP A 186 3.32 -6.23 7.91
C TRP A 186 4.82 -6.12 8.15
N THR A 187 5.50 -5.24 7.42
CA THR A 187 6.95 -5.08 7.52
C THR A 187 7.36 -3.62 7.57
N LEU A 188 7.60 -3.12 8.78
CA LEU A 188 8.25 -1.83 9.00
C LEU A 188 9.70 -2.06 9.41
N SER A 189 10.61 -1.59 8.57
CA SER A 189 12.05 -1.74 8.74
C SER A 189 12.79 -0.49 8.29
N GLY A 190 14.09 -0.41 8.59
CA GLY A 190 14.91 0.75 8.24
C GLY A 190 14.85 1.86 9.28
N SER A 191 14.96 3.12 8.85
CA SER A 191 15.07 4.29 9.74
C SER A 191 14.32 5.52 9.21
N ASN A 192 14.06 6.51 10.07
CA ASN A 192 13.30 7.73 9.71
C ASN A 192 11.83 7.46 9.33
N LEU A 193 11.21 6.48 9.99
CA LEU A 193 9.76 6.31 9.95
C LEU A 193 9.12 7.16 11.05
N THR A 194 8.00 7.80 10.75
CA THR A 194 7.05 8.32 11.73
C THR A 194 5.71 7.65 11.48
N LEU A 195 5.23 6.87 12.45
CA LEU A 195 3.94 6.22 12.40
C LEU A 195 2.97 6.91 13.37
N THR A 196 1.83 7.37 12.86
CA THR A 196 0.69 7.85 13.66
C THR A 196 -0.39 6.78 13.63
N GLU A 197 -0.58 6.08 14.74
CA GLU A 197 -1.44 4.89 14.80
C GLU A 197 -2.94 5.19 14.87
N GLY A 198 -3.31 6.39 15.32
CA GLY A 198 -4.69 6.83 15.50
C GLY A 198 -5.53 5.83 16.31
N THR A 199 -6.72 5.49 15.82
CA THR A 199 -7.55 4.41 16.34
C THR A 199 -7.59 3.19 15.40
N SER A 200 -6.54 3.00 14.60
CA SER A 200 -6.50 1.96 13.57
C SER A 200 -6.54 0.52 14.11
N THR A 201 -6.88 -0.40 13.21
CA THR A 201 -6.78 -1.85 13.41
C THR A 201 -5.99 -2.49 12.28
N ILE A 202 -4.88 -3.14 12.61
CA ILE A 202 -4.06 -3.90 11.64
C ILE A 202 -4.35 -5.39 11.83
N LYS A 203 -4.81 -6.05 10.76
CA LYS A 203 -5.11 -7.48 10.72
C LYS A 203 -4.11 -8.17 9.83
N VAL A 204 -3.30 -9.05 10.44
CA VAL A 204 -2.26 -9.80 9.75
C VAL A 204 -2.61 -11.28 9.73
N THR A 205 -2.77 -11.85 8.54
CA THR A 205 -3.16 -13.26 8.37
C THR A 205 -1.98 -14.20 8.13
N GLY A 206 -0.82 -13.67 7.71
CA GLY A 206 0.38 -14.46 7.44
C GLY A 206 1.07 -14.97 8.70
N THR A 207 1.75 -16.11 8.54
CA THR A 207 2.55 -16.75 9.59
C THR A 207 3.90 -16.06 9.76
N GLY A 208 4.27 -15.67 10.98
CA GLY A 208 5.58 -15.04 11.26
C GLY A 208 5.72 -13.62 10.70
N ALA A 209 4.62 -13.00 10.28
CA ALA A 209 4.63 -11.91 9.30
C ALA A 209 4.47 -10.50 9.90
N PHE A 210 4.85 -10.29 11.17
CA PHE A 210 4.77 -8.96 11.80
C PHE A 210 6.17 -8.47 12.22
N THR A 211 6.80 -7.70 11.34
CA THR A 211 7.99 -6.90 11.66
C THR A 211 7.54 -5.47 11.89
N GLY A 212 7.43 -5.06 13.16
CA GLY A 212 6.73 -3.82 13.53
C GLY A 212 7.61 -2.58 13.64
N GLY A 213 8.93 -2.69 13.45
CA GLY A 213 9.84 -1.54 13.41
C GLY A 213 10.11 -0.84 14.74
N GLY A 214 9.49 -1.25 15.84
CA GLY A 214 9.62 -0.57 17.14
C GLY A 214 8.61 0.55 17.36
N GLU A 215 7.54 0.55 16.58
CA GLU A 215 6.50 1.57 16.63
C GLU A 215 5.44 1.28 17.71
N THR A 216 4.60 2.28 17.96
CA THR A 216 3.38 2.15 18.77
C THR A 216 2.18 1.87 17.87
N TYR A 217 1.32 0.95 18.28
CA TYR A 217 0.16 0.52 17.53
C TYR A 217 -1.11 0.58 18.38
N ASN A 218 -2.24 0.92 17.77
CA ASN A 218 -3.53 0.91 18.44
C ASN A 218 -4.06 -0.53 18.60
N ASN A 219 -4.68 -1.11 17.57
CA ASN A 219 -5.14 -2.51 17.61
C ASN A 219 -4.40 -3.35 16.57
N VAL A 220 -3.86 -4.50 16.98
CA VAL A 220 -3.23 -5.47 16.08
C VAL A 220 -3.84 -6.85 16.32
N GLU A 221 -4.33 -7.46 15.24
CA GLU A 221 -4.93 -8.78 15.22
C GLU A 221 -4.05 -9.72 14.39
N LEU A 222 -3.42 -10.68 15.04
CA LEU A 222 -2.56 -11.65 14.39
C LEU A 222 -3.35 -12.96 14.21
N ASN A 223 -3.90 -13.16 13.01
CA ASN A 223 -4.90 -14.18 12.69
C ASN A 223 -4.31 -15.43 11.99
N GLY A 224 -3.00 -15.60 12.04
CA GLY A 224 -2.27 -16.76 11.52
C GLY A 224 -2.04 -17.85 12.57
N THR A 225 -1.41 -18.95 12.17
CA THR A 225 -1.17 -20.11 13.04
C THR A 225 0.14 -20.02 13.84
N ALA A 226 1.09 -19.17 13.42
CA ALA A 226 2.29 -18.83 14.16
C ALA A 226 2.63 -17.36 13.96
N HIS A 227 3.06 -16.67 15.01
CA HIS A 227 3.50 -15.29 14.91
C HIS A 227 4.87 -15.10 15.54
N THR A 228 5.74 -14.45 14.79
CA THR A 228 6.96 -13.84 15.29
C THR A 228 6.72 -12.35 15.19
N ILE A 229 6.80 -11.68 16.33
CA ILE A 229 6.71 -10.23 16.43
C ILE A 229 8.14 -9.74 16.62
N SER A 230 8.62 -8.87 15.74
CA SER A 230 9.95 -8.25 15.83
C SER A 230 9.84 -6.72 15.85
N GLY A 231 10.90 -6.04 16.30
CA GLY A 231 10.99 -4.58 16.32
C GLY A 231 10.92 -3.91 17.70
N SER A 232 10.54 -4.62 18.77
CA SER A 232 10.29 -4.02 20.11
C SER A 232 9.12 -3.03 20.11
N ASN A 233 7.94 -3.48 19.67
CA ASN A 233 6.76 -2.65 19.48
C ASN A 233 5.93 -2.47 20.76
N THR A 234 5.12 -1.41 20.80
CA THR A 234 4.09 -1.19 21.83
C THR A 234 2.71 -1.35 21.21
N PHE A 235 1.78 -2.02 21.90
CA PHE A 235 0.40 -2.21 21.43
C PHE A 235 -0.58 -1.75 22.50
N ARG A 236 -1.58 -0.94 22.13
CA ARG A 236 -2.72 -0.68 23.01
C ARG A 236 -3.61 -1.92 23.14
N LYS A 237 -3.82 -2.65 22.05
CA LYS A 237 -4.46 -3.97 22.02
C LYS A 237 -3.74 -4.88 21.02
N LEU A 238 -3.39 -6.08 21.49
CA LEU A 238 -2.86 -7.16 20.67
C LEU A 238 -3.75 -8.39 20.88
N SER A 239 -4.32 -8.91 19.80
CA SER A 239 -5.11 -10.15 19.81
C SER A 239 -4.52 -11.18 18.85
N PHE A 240 -4.83 -12.45 19.11
CA PHE A 240 -4.42 -13.57 18.29
C PHE A 240 -5.67 -14.33 17.83
N GLY A 241 -5.88 -14.45 16.53
CA GLY A 241 -7.07 -15.09 15.96
C GLY A 241 -7.17 -16.59 16.26
N CYS A 242 -6.09 -17.21 16.77
CA CYS A 242 -6.05 -18.63 17.09
C CYS A 242 -6.63 -19.01 18.46
N CYS A 243 -7.23 -18.09 19.24
CA CYS A 243 -8.00 -18.48 20.43
C CYS A 243 -9.26 -17.59 20.58
N PRO A 244 -10.46 -18.18 20.74
CA PRO A 244 -11.61 -17.43 21.24
C PRO A 244 -11.25 -16.82 22.60
N ASP A 245 -11.74 -15.61 22.85
CA ASP A 245 -11.43 -14.77 24.02
C ASP A 245 -11.30 -15.59 25.31
N TYR A 246 -10.06 -15.83 25.75
CA TYR A 246 -9.85 -16.18 27.15
C TYR A 246 -10.01 -14.88 27.94
N ASN A 247 -11.20 -14.71 28.50
CA ASN A 247 -11.48 -13.71 29.54
C ASN A 247 -10.30 -13.70 30.52
N LEU A 248 -9.55 -12.60 30.56
CA LEU A 248 -8.59 -12.29 31.61
C LEU A 248 -9.37 -12.01 32.91
N HIS A 249 -10.00 -13.04 33.47
CA HIS A 249 -10.50 -12.99 34.83
C HIS A 249 -9.29 -13.15 35.77
N ARG A 250 -8.85 -11.99 36.28
CA ARG A 250 -8.08 -11.79 37.52
C ARG A 250 -6.99 -12.85 37.76
N TYR A 251 -5.81 -12.64 37.19
CA TYR A 251 -4.61 -13.21 37.81
C TYR A 251 -4.15 -12.28 38.93
N ASN A 252 -4.29 -12.75 40.17
CA ASN A 252 -3.65 -12.17 41.33
C ASN A 252 -2.13 -12.23 41.15
N TYR A 253 -1.48 -11.12 41.46
CA TYR A 253 -0.05 -10.90 41.34
C TYR A 253 0.67 -11.58 42.51
N SER A 254 0.93 -12.90 42.47
CA SER A 254 1.81 -13.50 43.49
C SER A 254 2.45 -14.86 43.20
N ASP A 255 2.38 -15.49 42.03
CA ASP A 255 3.15 -16.73 41.80
C ASP A 255 3.44 -16.97 40.31
N PHE A 256 4.62 -16.51 39.86
CA PHE A 256 5.27 -17.06 38.67
C PHE A 256 6.48 -17.87 39.15
N HIS A 257 6.28 -19.18 39.34
CA HIS A 257 7.36 -20.15 39.24
C HIS A 257 7.43 -20.60 37.77
N TYR A 258 8.61 -20.39 37.20
CA TYR A 258 8.95 -20.70 35.82
C TYR A 258 8.90 -22.22 35.61
N THR A 259 7.84 -22.74 34.98
CA THR A 259 7.92 -24.01 34.23
C THR A 259 6.82 -24.09 33.16
N SER A 260 7.25 -23.92 31.91
CA SER A 260 6.75 -24.62 30.71
C SER A 260 5.33 -24.34 30.19
N ILE A 261 5.17 -23.24 29.42
CA ILE A 261 4.35 -23.27 28.21
C ILE A 261 5.28 -22.96 27.03
N HIS A 262 5.57 -23.98 26.23
CA HIS A 262 6.34 -23.87 25.00
C HIS A 262 5.54 -23.14 23.92
N ARG A 263 5.80 -21.85 23.73
CA ARG A 263 6.04 -21.31 22.38
C ARG A 263 7.06 -20.18 22.49
N VAL A 264 8.27 -20.52 22.08
CA VAL A 264 9.46 -19.69 22.18
C VAL A 264 9.30 -18.43 21.31
N VAL A 265 9.11 -17.27 21.94
CA VAL A 265 9.49 -15.99 21.33
C VAL A 265 10.99 -15.84 21.57
N ARG A 266 11.84 -16.19 20.60
CA ARG A 266 13.29 -15.92 20.70
C ARG A 266 13.51 -14.44 20.45
N GLN A 267 13.83 -13.66 21.49
CA GLN A 267 14.59 -12.42 21.33
C GLN A 267 16.08 -12.81 21.25
N SER A 268 16.73 -12.62 20.10
CA SER A 268 18.20 -12.68 20.04
C SER A 268 18.76 -11.29 20.37
N LYS A 269 19.29 -11.11 21.59
CA LYS A 269 20.25 -10.03 21.89
C LYS A 269 21.66 -10.61 21.80
N ASN A 270 22.44 -10.06 20.88
CA ASN A 270 23.85 -10.35 20.72
C ASN A 270 24.63 -9.27 21.48
N SER A 271 25.24 -9.59 22.64
CA SER A 271 26.38 -8.82 23.18
C SER A 271 27.08 -9.57 24.31
N SER A 272 28.39 -9.73 24.11
CA SER A 272 29.45 -10.15 25.03
C SER A 272 29.39 -9.59 26.46
N ARG A 273 29.77 -10.41 27.47
CA ARG A 273 30.96 -10.24 28.31
C ARG A 273 30.96 -11.20 29.52
N ASP A 274 32.18 -11.60 29.84
CA ASP A 274 32.65 -12.48 30.91
C ASP A 274 32.11 -12.18 32.33
N ILE A 275 32.18 -13.19 33.22
CA ILE A 275 33.00 -13.24 34.46
C ILE A 275 32.38 -14.19 35.51
N ASN A 276 33.22 -15.14 35.94
CA ASN A 276 33.31 -15.86 37.23
C ASN A 276 32.38 -15.45 38.39
N SER A 277 31.90 -16.45 39.12
CA SER A 277 32.39 -16.71 40.50
C SER A 277 31.87 -18.03 41.08
N ARG A 278 32.81 -18.80 41.66
CA ARG A 278 32.61 -19.84 42.67
C ARG A 278 31.66 -19.39 43.79
N LEU A 279 30.95 -20.34 44.42
CA LEU A 279 31.04 -20.67 45.85
C LEU A 279 30.05 -21.80 46.21
N ASP A 280 30.63 -22.96 46.53
CA ASP A 280 30.42 -23.85 47.68
C ASP A 280 29.02 -24.02 48.30
N ASN A 281 28.56 -25.27 48.39
CA ASN A 281 28.40 -26.00 49.66
C ASN A 281 28.01 -27.47 49.44
N ASN A 282 28.99 -28.37 49.58
CA ASN A 282 28.92 -29.58 50.42
C ASN A 282 30.34 -30.09 50.69
#